data_AF-A0A858REQ8-F1
#
_entry.id   AF-A0A858REQ8-F1
#
_cell.length_a   1.000
_cell.length_b   1.000
_cell.length_c   1.000
_cell.angle_alpha   90.00
_cell.angle_beta   90.00
_cell.angle_gamma   90.00
#
_symmetry.space_group_name_H-M   'P 1'
#
loop_
_entity.id
_entity.type
_entity.pdbx_description
1 polymer ?
#
loop_
_entity_poly.entity_id
_entity_poly.type
_entity_poly.pdbx_seq_one_letter_code
_entity_poly.pdbx_strand_id
1 'polypeptide(L)'
;MADLRGAIRHYRVIRFTYEGRKYEAEPHELGRNPVTGTYEVRTWVRKGPDDDLPGWKTFHYWKMRALDVMPDRFLPRVAKPQTLEFAG
;
A
#
# COMPACT_ATOMS: atom_id res chain seq x y z
N MET A 1 5.03 10.96 14.06
CA MET A 1 4.79 10.51 12.67
C MET A 1 4.65 8.99 12.71
N ALA A 2 3.62 8.44 12.08
CA ALA A 2 3.42 6.99 12.00
C ALA A 2 4.57 6.30 11.24
N ASP A 3 5.09 5.20 11.79
CA ASP A 3 6.19 4.43 11.19
C ASP A 3 5.65 3.34 10.24
N LEU A 4 5.72 3.60 8.93
CA LEU A 4 5.30 2.66 7.90
C LEU A 4 6.16 1.38 7.88
N ARG A 5 7.46 1.48 8.18
CA ARG A 5 8.34 0.30 8.23
C ARG A 5 7.94 -0.60 9.40
N GLY A 6 7.62 -0.01 10.54
CA GLY A 6 7.03 -0.71 11.68
C GLY A 6 5.70 -1.39 11.33
N ALA A 7 4.81 -0.69 10.62
CA ALA A 7 3.53 -1.25 10.20
C ALA A 7 3.71 -2.48 9.29
N ILE A 8 4.63 -2.43 8.32
CA ILE A 8 4.97 -3.56 7.46
C ILE A 8 5.54 -4.72 8.29
N ARG A 9 6.54 -4.45 9.15
CA ARG A 9 7.22 -5.47 9.97
C ARG A 9 6.27 -6.20 10.91
N HIS A 10 5.27 -5.50 11.45
CA HIS A 10 4.32 -6.04 12.41
C HIS A 10 2.96 -6.41 11.79
N TYR A 11 2.88 -6.40 10.45
CA TYR A 11 1.67 -6.70 9.69
C TYR A 11 0.44 -5.93 10.20
N ARG A 12 0.59 -4.61 10.39
CA ARG A 12 -0.46 -3.70 10.85
C ARG A 12 -1.11 -2.98 9.68
N VAL A 13 -2.43 -2.93 9.70
CA VAL A 13 -3.21 -2.16 8.73
C VAL A 13 -2.89 -0.68 8.89
N ILE A 14 -2.88 0.07 7.79
CA ILE A 14 -2.71 1.52 7.79
C ILE A 14 -3.93 2.22 7.23
N ARG A 15 -4.18 3.42 7.72
CA ARG A 15 -5.11 4.38 7.11
C ARG A 15 -4.33 5.61 6.69
N PHE A 16 -4.63 6.14 5.51
CA PHE A 16 -3.97 7.34 5.00
C PHE A 16 -4.87 8.08 4.02
N THR A 17 -4.49 9.32 3.72
CA THR A 17 -5.07 10.14 2.66
C THR A 17 -4.08 10.22 1.50
N TYR A 18 -4.55 9.96 0.27
CA TYR A 18 -3.78 10.06 -0.95
C TYR A 18 -4.59 10.85 -1.97
N GLU A 19 -4.04 11.96 -2.46
CA GLU A 19 -4.71 12.85 -3.44
C GLU A 19 -6.15 13.24 -2.99
N GLY A 20 -6.31 13.56 -1.70
CA GLY A 20 -7.59 13.96 -1.09
C GLY A 20 -8.53 12.82 -0.73
N ARG A 21 -8.18 11.58 -1.08
CA ARG A 21 -9.01 10.38 -0.87
C ARG A 21 -8.49 9.53 0.28
N LYS A 22 -9.38 8.92 1.05
CA LYS A 22 -9.01 8.07 2.21
C LYS A 22 -8.93 6.60 1.81
N TYR A 23 -7.88 5.94 2.28
CA TYR A 23 -7.61 4.53 2.06
C TYR A 23 -7.36 3.80 3.37
N GLU A 24 -7.79 2.54 3.43
CA GLU A 24 -7.43 1.56 4.47
C GLU A 24 -6.78 0.37 3.77
N ALA A 25 -5.52 0.09 4.09
CA ALA A 25 -4.72 -0.87 3.34
C ALA A 25 -3.77 -1.67 4.23
N GLU A 26 -3.38 -2.84 3.76
CA GLU A 26 -2.38 -3.72 4.32
C GLU A 26 -1.04 -3.42 3.63
N PRO A 27 -0.05 -2.78 4.27
CA PRO A 27 1.22 -2.46 3.63
C PRO A 27 2.16 -3.66 3.63
N HIS A 28 2.64 -4.07 2.46
CA HIS A 28 3.48 -5.26 2.30
C HIS A 28 4.95 -4.94 2.04
N GLU A 29 5.23 -3.89 1.27
CA GLU A 29 6.59 -3.59 0.83
C GLU A 29 6.80 -2.08 0.69
N LEU A 30 7.94 -1.58 1.16
CA LEU A 30 8.41 -0.21 0.92
C LEU A 30 9.72 -0.30 0.13
N GLY A 31 9.64 0.04 -1.16
CA GLY A 31 10.76 -0.03 -2.09
C GLY A 31 11.10 1.33 -2.68
N ARG A 32 12.27 1.42 -3.30
CA ARG A 32 12.63 2.57 -4.14
C ARG A 32 12.37 2.19 -5.59
N ASN A 33 11.55 2.96 -6.29
CA ASN A 33 11.34 2.78 -7.72
C ASN A 33 12.68 3.04 -8.45
N PRO A 34 13.20 2.09 -9.24
CA PRO A 34 14.51 2.21 -9.87
C PRO A 34 14.55 3.26 -10.98
N VAL A 35 13.40 3.60 -11.57
CA VAL A 35 13.30 4.58 -12.67
C VAL A 35 13.14 5.99 -12.11
N THR A 36 12.22 6.19 -11.16
CA THR A 36 11.91 7.52 -10.63
C THR A 36 12.73 7.89 -9.40
N GLY A 37 13.39 6.92 -8.77
CA GLY A 37 14.15 7.10 -7.53
C GLY A 37 13.29 7.41 -6.31
N THR A 38 11.95 7.43 -6.44
CA THR A 38 11.02 7.74 -5.35
C THR A 38 10.70 6.49 -4.51
N TYR A 39 10.34 6.70 -3.24
CA TYR A 39 9.85 5.60 -2.40
C TYR A 39 8.38 5.32 -2.68
N GLU A 40 8.08 4.06 -2.92
CA GLU A 40 6.75 3.54 -3.20
C GLU A 40 6.40 2.44 -2.21
N VAL A 41 5.14 2.42 -1.76
CA VAL A 41 4.61 1.37 -0.91
C VAL A 41 3.64 0.51 -1.71
N ARG A 42 3.88 -0.79 -1.72
CA ARG A 42 2.95 -1.78 -2.26
C ARG A 42 2.00 -2.22 -1.15
N THR A 43 0.71 -2.10 -1.40
CA THR A 43 -0.33 -2.37 -0.40
C THR A 43 -1.47 -3.20 -1.00
N TRP A 44 -2.14 -3.97 -0.15
CA TRP A 44 -3.46 -4.53 -0.46
C TRP A 44 -4.53 -3.63 0.14
N VAL A 45 -5.25 -2.89 -0.70
CA VAL A 45 -6.26 -1.93 -0.27
C VAL A 45 -7.54 -2.68 0.07
N ARG A 46 -8.00 -2.52 1.32
CA ARG A 46 -9.24 -3.13 1.84
C ARG A 46 -10.45 -2.23 1.61
N LYS A 47 -10.27 -0.92 1.78
CA LYS A 47 -11.32 0.10 1.62
C LYS A 47 -10.73 1.37 1.02
N GLY A 48 -11.52 2.03 0.19
CA GLY A 48 -11.16 3.24 -0.52
C GLY A 48 -12.30 3.64 -1.48
N PRO A 49 -12.11 4.73 -2.23
CA PRO A 49 -13.13 5.25 -3.16
C PRO A 49 -13.16 4.54 -4.52
N ASP A 50 -12.26 3.59 -4.76
CA ASP A 50 -12.14 2.95 -6.06
C ASP A 50 -13.05 1.71 -6.13
N ASP A 51 -13.66 1.46 -7.29
CA ASP A 51 -14.62 0.37 -7.50
C ASP A 51 -13.96 -1.03 -7.52
N ASP A 52 -12.66 -1.10 -7.76
CA ASP A 52 -11.87 -2.34 -7.90
C ASP A 52 -11.32 -2.89 -6.56
N LEU A 53 -12.02 -2.60 -5.45
CA LEU A 53 -11.59 -2.99 -4.11
C LEU A 53 -12.33 -4.23 -3.58
N PRO A 54 -11.64 -5.11 -2.83
CA PRO A 54 -10.25 -5.02 -2.40
C PRO A 54 -9.23 -5.46 -3.47
N GLY A 55 -8.05 -4.83 -3.51
CA GLY A 55 -7.05 -5.07 -4.56
C GLY A 55 -5.63 -4.56 -4.27
N TRP A 56 -4.65 -5.01 -5.04
CA TRP A 56 -3.26 -4.54 -4.96
C TRP A 56 -3.10 -3.15 -5.56
N LYS A 57 -2.54 -2.21 -4.81
CA LYS A 57 -2.19 -0.87 -5.30
C LYS A 57 -0.85 -0.41 -4.76
N THR A 58 -0.16 0.40 -5.56
CA THR A 58 1.12 1.03 -5.21
C THR A 58 0.90 2.53 -5.04
N PHE A 59 1.43 3.09 -3.95
CA PHE A 59 1.33 4.51 -3.64
C PHE A 59 2.72 5.12 -3.47
N HIS A 60 2.92 6.35 -3.96
CA HIS A 60 4.12 7.10 -3.63
C HIS A 60 4.09 7.51 -2.16
N TYR A 61 5.12 7.11 -1.40
CA TYR A 61 5.16 7.33 0.04
C TYR A 61 5.09 8.82 0.40
N TRP A 62 5.75 9.68 -0.37
CA TRP A 62 5.78 11.13 -0.13
C TRP A 62 4.42 11.82 -0.35
N LYS A 63 3.49 11.19 -1.08
CA LYS A 63 2.12 11.67 -1.29
C LYS A 63 1.14 11.21 -0.22
N MET A 64 1.50 10.23 0.61
CA MET A 64 0.64 9.75 1.69
C MET A 64 0.59 10.77 2.82
N ARG A 65 -0.61 11.27 3.11
CA ARG A 65 -0.89 12.23 4.18
C ARG A 65 -1.72 11.59 5.27
N ALA A 66 -1.66 12.15 6.48
CA ALA A 66 -2.41 11.65 7.64
C ALA A 66 -2.30 10.12 7.82
N LEU A 67 -1.07 9.60 7.69
CA LEU A 67 -0.78 8.18 7.86
C LEU A 67 -0.99 7.81 9.33
N ASP A 68 -1.81 6.79 9.55
CA ASP A 68 -2.14 6.23 10.86
C ASP A 68 -1.99 4.70 10.82
N VAL A 69 -1.41 4.12 11.87
CA VAL A 69 -1.24 2.66 12.00
C VAL A 69 -2.36 2.13 12.87
N MET A 70 -3.22 1.33 12.28
CA MET A 70 -4.40 0.78 12.94
C MET A 70 -4.02 -0.38 13.89
N PRO A 71 -4.87 -0.68 14.88
CA PRO A 71 -4.69 -1.85 15.74
C PRO A 71 -4.89 -3.18 14.99
N ASP A 72 -5.68 -3.18 13.92
CA ASP A 72 -5.90 -4.35 13.07
C ASP A 72 -4.61 -4.91 12.48
N ARG A 73 -4.55 -6.25 12.40
CA ARG A 73 -3.45 -6.99 11.79
C ARG A 73 -3.93 -7.74 10.56
N PHE A 74 -3.00 -8.04 9.67
CA PHE A 74 -3.25 -8.89 8.51
C PHE A 74 -2.24 -10.03 8.45
N LEU A 75 -2.53 -11.04 7.63
CA LEU A 75 -1.57 -12.09 7.31
C LEU A 75 -0.86 -11.72 6.00
N PRO A 76 0.45 -11.97 5.87
CA PRO A 76 1.17 -11.74 4.62
C PRO A 76 0.47 -12.45 3.46
N ARG A 77 0.13 -11.67 2.43
CA ARG A 77 -0.50 -12.17 1.22
C ARG A 77 0.59 -12.57 0.25
N VAL A 78 0.46 -13.75 -0.35
CA VAL A 78 1.25 -14.11 -1.52
C VAL A 78 0.87 -13.11 -2.62
N ALA A 79 1.84 -12.33 -3.09
CA ALA A 79 1.65 -11.55 -4.30
C ALA A 79 1.24 -12.55 -5.39
N LYS A 80 0.00 -12.47 -5.91
CA LYS A 80 -0.29 -13.16 -7.17
C LYS A 80 0.77 -12.69 -8.15
N PRO A 81 1.48 -13.58 -8.85
CA PRO A 81 2.34 -13.15 -9.94
C PRO A 81 1.45 -12.30 -10.84
N GLN A 82 1.84 -11.04 -11.06
CA GLN A 82 1.30 -10.31 -12.18
C GLN A 82 1.79 -11.10 -13.40
N THR A 83 0.94 -11.96 -13.94
CA THR A 83 1.13 -12.41 -15.31
C THR A 83 1.04 -11.14 -16.14
N LEU A 84 2.19 -10.56 -16.45
CA LEU A 84 2.32 -9.56 -17.48
C LEU A 84 1.94 -10.28 -18.78
N GLU A 85 0.66 -10.28 -19.12
CA GLU A 85 0.24 -10.59 -20.48
C GLU A 85 0.73 -9.42 -21.33
N PHE A 86 1.97 -9.53 -21.80
CA PHE A 86 2.40 -8.81 -22.99
C PHE A 86 1.58 -9.39 -24.13
N ALA A 87 0.49 -8.72 -24.50
CA ALA A 87 -0.17 -8.99 -25.76
C ALA A 87 0.87 -8.73 -26.87
N GLY A 88 1.27 -9.81 -27.54
CA GLY A 88 2.03 -9.77 -28.79
C GLY A 88 1.15 -9.39 -29.97
#